data_AF-A0A0L1IBR3-F1
#
_entry.id   AF-A0A0L1IBR3-F1
#
_cell.length_a   1.000
_cell.length_b   1.000
_cell.length_c   1.000
_cell.angle_alpha   90.00
_cell.angle_beta   90.00
_cell.angle_gamma   90.00
#
_symmetry.space_group_name_H-M   'P 1'
#
loop_
_entity.id
_entity.type
_entity.pdbx_description
1 polymer ?
#
loop_
_entity_poly.entity_id
_entity_poly.type
_entity_poly.pdbx_seq_one_letter_code
_entity_poly.pdbx_strand_id
1 'polypeptide(L)'
;MLLFLLFFKISNNSHIMFNAASVHDILENSRHYGFDTKFSFNLPLLVERRDKYIQRLNNIYRQNLSKDKVDLYEGTASFLSENRILIKGTKDNNNKDNGPLNEEILEGRNILIAVGNKPVFPPVKEGTQNK
;
A
#
# COMPACT_ATOMS: atom_id res chain seq x y z
N MET A 1 -13.04 8.75 -24.19
CA MET A 1 -12.79 8.01 -22.95
C MET A 1 -11.35 8.26 -22.55
N LEU A 2 -11.11 8.92 -21.41
CA LEU A 2 -9.77 9.11 -20.86
C LEU A 2 -9.56 7.96 -19.88
N LEU A 3 -8.63 7.04 -20.18
CA LEU A 3 -8.37 5.90 -19.33
C LEU A 3 -7.33 6.30 -18.28
N PHE A 4 -7.77 6.52 -17.05
CA PHE A 4 -6.88 6.75 -15.91
C PHE A 4 -6.65 5.43 -15.18
N LEU A 5 -5.51 4.77 -15.44
CA LEU A 5 -5.00 3.72 -14.54
C LEU A 5 -4.31 4.37 -13.35
N LEU A 6 -5.06 4.60 -12.27
CA LEU A 6 -4.52 5.09 -11.00
C LEU A 6 -4.24 3.91 -10.06
N PHE A 7 -2.96 3.53 -9.93
CA PHE A 7 -2.52 2.62 -8.89
C PHE A 7 -2.28 3.38 -7.58
N PHE A 8 -3.35 3.62 -6.81
CA PHE A 8 -3.22 4.14 -5.45
C PHE A 8 -3.30 3.01 -4.43
N LYS A 9 -2.13 2.54 -3.96
CA LYS A 9 -2.05 1.83 -2.67
C LYS A 9 -1.49 2.80 -1.65
N ILE A 10 -2.37 3.37 -0.83
CA ILE A 10 -1.93 4.25 0.24
C ILE A 10 -1.16 3.41 1.26
N SER A 11 0.15 3.64 1.31
CA SER A 11 1.07 3.06 2.28
C SER A 11 1.57 4.13 3.26
N ASN A 12 0.71 5.08 3.65
CA ASN A 12 1.03 6.12 4.63
C ASN A 12 1.09 5.54 6.07
N ASN A 13 1.95 4.55 6.25
CA ASN A 13 2.21 3.82 7.49
C ASN A 13 3.20 4.59 8.38
N SER A 14 4.17 5.27 7.77
CA SER A 14 5.29 5.91 8.48
C SER A 14 4.83 6.94 9.51
N HIS A 15 3.86 7.80 9.19
CA HIS A 15 3.39 8.84 10.11
C HIS A 15 2.73 8.26 11.37
N ILE A 16 1.92 7.21 11.26
CA ILE A 16 1.26 6.57 12.42
C ILE A 16 2.31 5.96 13.35
N MET A 17 3.30 5.29 12.77
CA MET A 17 4.38 4.66 13.52
C MET A 17 5.30 5.70 14.18
N PHE A 18 5.62 6.78 13.47
CA PHE A 18 6.40 7.90 14.01
C PHE A 18 5.69 8.55 15.20
N ASN A 19 4.40 8.86 15.08
CA ASN A 19 3.63 9.44 16.17
C ASN A 19 3.54 8.51 17.40
N ALA A 20 3.40 7.20 17.18
CA ALA A 20 3.40 6.24 18.28
C ALA A 20 4.74 6.22 19.03
N ALA A 21 5.86 6.29 18.29
CA ALA A 21 7.19 6.40 18.88
C ALA A 21 7.35 7.72 19.67
N SER A 22 6.88 8.85 19.13
CA SER A 22 6.93 10.14 19.83
C SER A 22 6.10 10.13 21.13
N VAL A 23 4.92 9.51 21.12
CA VAL A 23 4.08 9.36 22.32
C VAL A 23 4.79 8.50 23.37
N HIS A 24 5.44 7.41 22.95
CA HIS A 24 6.22 6.58 23.87
C HIS A 24 7.34 7.37 24.54
N ASP A 25 8.10 8.15 23.77
CA ASP A 25 9.17 9.00 24.30
C ASP A 25 8.66 10.05 25.29
N ILE A 26 7.51 10.68 25.01
CA ILE A 26 6.87 11.62 25.94
C ILE A 26 6.46 10.93 27.24
N LEU A 27 5.87 9.73 27.17
CA LEU A 27 5.42 8.99 28.35
C LEU A 27 6.59 8.55 29.22
N GLU A 28 7.68 8.07 28.60
CA GLU A 28 8.89 7.65 29.31
C GLU A 28 9.54 8.83 30.05
N ASN A 29 9.60 10.00 29.41
CA ASN A 29 10.23 11.20 29.97
C ASN A 29 9.30 12.04 30.85
N SER A 30 8.02 11.70 30.93
CA SER A 30 7.00 12.46 31.69
C SER A 30 7.34 12.60 33.18
N ARG A 31 8.06 11.63 33.76
CA ARG A 31 8.53 11.67 35.15
C ARG A 31 9.37 12.90 35.48
N HIS A 32 10.13 13.42 34.52
CA HIS A 32 10.98 14.60 34.71
C HIS A 32 10.15 15.88 34.86
N TYR A 33 8.88 15.83 34.48
CA TYR A 33 7.91 16.91 34.62
C TYR A 33 6.94 16.68 35.80
N GLY A 34 7.25 15.75 36.70
CA GLY A 34 6.45 15.49 37.90
C GLY A 34 5.25 14.57 37.71
N PHE A 35 5.12 13.89 36.57
CA PHE A 35 4.09 12.88 36.35
C PHE A 35 4.51 11.51 36.90
N ASP A 36 3.62 10.84 37.64
CA ASP A 36 3.79 9.44 38.05
C ASP A 36 2.99 8.52 37.11
N THR A 37 3.61 8.14 36.00
CA THR A 37 2.93 7.44 34.89
C THR A 37 3.40 5.99 34.78
N LYS A 38 2.46 5.03 34.78
CA LYS A 38 2.71 3.63 34.44
C LYS A 38 1.98 3.29 33.14
N PHE A 39 2.68 2.75 32.15
CA PHE A 39 2.10 2.42 30.86
C PHE A 39 2.70 1.12 30.27
N SER A 40 2.03 0.56 29.27
CA SER A 40 2.51 -0.58 28.49
C SER A 40 2.31 -0.34 26.99
N PHE A 41 3.16 -0.96 26.17
CA PHE A 41 3.08 -0.82 24.72
C PHE A 41 2.63 -2.14 24.08
N ASN A 42 1.53 -2.09 23.32
CA ASN A 42 1.00 -3.22 22.56
C ASN A 42 1.18 -2.95 21.05
N LEU A 43 2.31 -3.39 20.51
CA LEU A 43 2.62 -3.27 19.09
C LEU A 43 1.61 -3.99 18.18
N PRO A 44 1.19 -5.25 18.46
CA PRO A 44 0.17 -5.93 17.66
C PRO A 44 -1.12 -5.11 17.51
N LEU A 45 -1.61 -4.52 18.60
CA LEU A 45 -2.83 -3.71 18.59
C LEU A 45 -2.66 -2.41 17.80
N LEU A 46 -1.49 -1.77 17.87
CA LEU A 46 -1.18 -0.60 17.06
C LEU A 46 -1.20 -0.95 15.56
N VAL A 47 -0.56 -2.06 15.18
CA VAL A 47 -0.52 -2.58 13.81
C VAL A 47 -1.93 -2.87 13.30
N GLU A 48 -2.74 -3.57 14.09
CA GLU A 48 -4.13 -3.89 13.72
C GLU A 48 -4.96 -2.62 13.47
N ARG A 49 -4.88 -1.64 14.37
CA ARG A 49 -5.61 -0.37 14.23
C ARG A 49 -5.15 0.43 13.03
N ARG A 50 -3.85 0.46 12.77
CA ARG A 50 -3.28 1.08 11.57
C ARG A 50 -3.85 0.42 10.32
N ASP A 51 -3.85 -0.91 10.26
CA ASP A 51 -4.29 -1.64 9.05
C ASP A 51 -5.79 -1.42 8.78
N LYS A 52 -6.62 -1.43 9.83
CA LYS A 52 -8.05 -1.06 9.74
C LYS A 52 -8.24 0.36 9.23
N TYR A 53 -7.44 1.31 9.70
CA TYR A 53 -7.50 2.70 9.24
C TYR A 53 -7.13 2.83 7.75
N ILE A 54 -6.06 2.15 7.30
CA ILE A 54 -5.64 2.13 5.89
C ILE A 54 -6.73 1.50 5.01
N GLN A 55 -7.32 0.39 5.44
CA GLN A 55 -8.43 -0.24 4.71
C GLN A 55 -9.62 0.71 4.53
N ARG A 56 -10.00 1.42 5.60
CA ARG A 56 -11.08 2.42 5.52
C ARG A 56 -10.75 3.53 4.52
N LEU A 57 -9.53 4.06 4.53
CA LEU A 57 -9.10 5.08 3.56
C LEU A 57 -9.20 4.56 2.13
N ASN A 58 -8.65 3.37 1.86
CA ASN A 58 -8.72 2.76 0.54
C ASN A 58 -10.18 2.62 0.05
N ASN A 59 -11.10 2.24 0.94
CA ASN A 59 -12.52 2.15 0.61
C ASN A 59 -13.12 3.51 0.24
N ILE A 60 -12.77 4.58 0.97
CA ILE A 60 -13.22 5.94 0.65
C ILE A 60 -12.73 6.37 -0.74
N TYR A 61 -11.47 6.11 -1.08
CA TYR A 61 -10.95 6.43 -2.41
C TYR A 61 -11.65 5.66 -3.52
N ARG A 62 -11.88 4.34 -3.35
CA ARG A 62 -12.63 3.53 -4.32
C ARG A 62 -14.04 4.09 -4.55
N GLN A 63 -14.72 4.46 -3.46
CA GLN A 63 -16.05 5.06 -3.53
C GLN A 63 -16.04 6.40 -4.26
N ASN A 64 -15.02 7.24 -4.03
CA ASN A 64 -14.91 8.54 -4.69
C ASN A 64 -14.61 8.39 -6.19
N LEU A 65 -13.73 7.46 -6.59
CA LEU A 65 -13.47 7.17 -8.01
C LEU A 65 -14.75 6.75 -8.76
N SER A 66 -15.58 5.91 -8.12
CA SER A 66 -16.87 5.50 -8.68
C SER A 66 -17.82 6.68 -8.85
N LYS A 67 -17.88 7.61 -7.88
CA LYS A 67 -18.70 8.83 -7.97
C LYS A 67 -18.24 9.75 -9.11
N ASP A 68 -16.94 9.81 -9.35
CA ASP A 68 -16.32 10.62 -10.39
C ASP A 68 -16.37 9.94 -11.78
N LYS A 69 -17.08 8.81 -11.90
CA LYS A 69 -17.22 8.02 -13.14
C LYS A 69 -15.86 7.58 -13.72
N VAL A 70 -14.93 7.23 -12.83
CA VAL A 70 -13.64 6.67 -13.19
C VAL A 70 -13.72 5.15 -13.08
N ASP A 71 -13.47 4.47 -14.20
CA ASP A 71 -13.38 3.00 -14.24
C ASP A 71 -12.08 2.53 -13.60
N LEU A 72 -12.19 1.62 -12.63
CA LEU A 72 -11.05 1.05 -11.92
C LEU A 72 -10.77 -0.36 -12.42
N TYR A 73 -9.57 -0.57 -12.94
CA TYR A 73 -9.07 -1.88 -13.36
C TYR A 73 -7.97 -2.35 -12.40
N GLU A 74 -8.16 -3.55 -11.84
CA GLU A 74 -7.20 -4.13 -10.89
C GLU A 74 -6.34 -5.19 -11.57
N GLY A 75 -5.03 -4.94 -11.63
CA GLY A 75 -4.09 -5.90 -12.20
C GLY A 75 -2.71 -5.30 -12.40
N THR A 76 -1.84 -6.05 -13.08
CA THR A 76 -0.57 -5.51 -13.58
C THR A 76 -0.76 -5.07 -15.02
N ALA A 77 -0.47 -3.79 -15.29
CA ALA A 77 -0.58 -3.20 -16.61
C ALA A 77 0.75 -3.26 -17.36
N SER A 78 0.69 -3.51 -18.67
CA SER A 78 1.84 -3.52 -19.58
C SER A 78 1.44 -2.95 -20.95
N PHE A 79 2.37 -2.27 -21.63
CA PHE A 79 2.13 -1.76 -22.97
C PHE A 79 2.19 -2.89 -23.99
N LEU A 80 1.15 -3.02 -24.82
CA LEU A 80 1.15 -3.85 -26.03
C LEU A 80 1.55 -3.05 -27.26
N SER A 81 1.16 -1.78 -27.31
CA SER A 81 1.54 -0.79 -28.32
C SER A 81 1.38 0.62 -27.73
N GLU A 82 1.72 1.65 -28.50
CA GLU A 82 1.66 3.06 -28.05
C GLU A 82 0.30 3.48 -27.46
N ASN A 83 -0.79 2.88 -27.94
CA ASN A 83 -2.17 3.20 -27.56
C ASN A 83 -2.92 2.04 -26.87
N ARG A 84 -2.27 0.88 -26.64
CA ARG A 84 -2.93 -0.30 -26.07
C ARG A 84 -2.21 -0.82 -24.84
N ILE A 85 -2.99 -1.05 -23.79
CA ILE A 85 -2.53 -1.57 -22.50
C ILE A 85 -3.17 -2.93 -22.25
N LEU A 86 -2.37 -3.93 -21.90
CA LEU A 86 -2.83 -5.19 -21.35
C LEU A 86 -2.81 -5.12 -19.84
N ILE A 87 -3.94 -5.45 -19.22
CA ILE A 87 -4.09 -5.62 -17.78
C ILE A 87 -4.22 -7.10 -17.51
N LYS A 88 -3.29 -7.64 -16.71
CA LYS A 88 -3.38 -9.00 -16.19
C LYS A 88 -3.83 -8.95 -14.74
N GLY A 89 -4.93 -9.64 -14.42
CA GLY A 89 -5.37 -9.79 -13.04
C GLY A 89 -4.22 -10.27 -12.15
N THR A 90 -4.13 -9.73 -10.93
CA THR A 90 -3.16 -10.19 -9.94
C THR A 90 -3.80 -11.26 -9.06
N LYS A 91 -3.11 -12.38 -8.85
CA LYS A 91 -3.54 -13.37 -7.87
C LYS A 91 -3.51 -12.72 -6.49
N ASP A 92 -4.64 -12.79 -5.78
CA ASP A 92 -4.63 -12.47 -4.36
C ASP A 92 -3.77 -13.52 -3.64
N ASN A 93 -2.68 -13.09 -3.00
CA ASN A 93 -1.80 -13.99 -2.23
C ASN A 93 -2.53 -14.71 -1.07
N ASN A 94 -3.78 -14.32 -0.78
CA ASN A 94 -4.62 -14.91 0.26
C ASN A 94 -5.62 -15.95 -0.26
N ASN A 95 -5.77 -16.13 -1.58
CA ASN A 95 -6.74 -17.04 -2.17
C ASN A 95 -6.01 -18.17 -2.93
N LYS A 96 -6.09 -19.39 -2.40
CA LYS A 96 -5.43 -20.59 -2.96
C LYS A 96 -6.14 -21.18 -4.19
N ASP A 97 -7.28 -20.61 -4.58
CA ASP A 97 -7.99 -21.04 -5.79
C ASP A 97 -7.47 -20.26 -7.01
N ASN A 98 -6.64 -20.95 -7.77
CA ASN A 98 -6.03 -20.48 -9.00
C ASN A 98 -7.02 -20.59 -10.17
N GLY A 99 -8.03 -19.71 -10.19
CA GLY A 99 -8.80 -19.46 -11.40
C GLY A 99 -7.93 -18.86 -12.52
N PRO A 100 -8.34 -18.95 -13.80
CA PRO A 100 -7.65 -18.28 -14.89
C PRO A 100 -7.56 -16.77 -14.61
N LEU A 101 -6.39 -16.19 -14.86
CA LEU A 101 -6.19 -14.75 -14.72
C LEU A 101 -7.01 -14.05 -15.78
N ASN A 102 -7.88 -13.13 -15.37
CA ASN A 102 -8.57 -12.26 -16.32
C ASN A 102 -7.54 -11.38 -17.03
N GLU A 103 -7.62 -11.34 -18.35
CA GLU A 103 -6.82 -10.45 -19.19
C GLU A 103 -7.75 -9.46 -19.87
N GLU A 104 -7.46 -8.18 -19.73
CA GLU A 104 -8.24 -7.11 -20.33
C GLU A 104 -7.33 -6.21 -21.17
N ILE A 105 -7.78 -5.89 -22.39
CA ILE A 105 -7.06 -4.97 -23.28
C ILE A 105 -7.83 -3.67 -23.33
N LEU A 106 -7.15 -2.59 -23.00
CA LEU A 106 -7.69 -1.24 -23.03
C LEU A 106 -6.98 -0.40 -24.08
N GLU A 107 -7.76 0.39 -24.82
CA GLU A 107 -7.27 1.31 -25.83
C GLU A 107 -7.53 2.75 -25.41
N GLY A 108 -6.51 3.59 -25.50
CA GLY A 108 -6.56 4.98 -25.05
C GLY A 108 -5.77 5.90 -25.96
N ARG A 109 -6.31 7.10 -26.21
CA ARG A 109 -5.60 8.15 -26.98
C ARG A 109 -4.47 8.80 -26.22
N ASN A 110 -4.64 8.95 -24.90
CA ASN A 110 -3.67 9.55 -24.00
C ASN A 110 -3.42 8.57 -22.85
N ILE A 111 -2.16 8.32 -22.53
CA ILE A 111 -1.76 7.38 -21.48
C ILE A 111 -0.80 8.12 -20.53
N LEU A 112 -1.14 8.12 -19.24
CA LEU A 112 -0.30 8.66 -18.17
C LEU A 112 0.34 7.51 -17.40
N ILE A 113 1.66 7.52 -17.27
CA ILE A 113 2.41 6.53 -16.48
C ILE A 113 2.70 7.12 -15.09
N ALA A 114 2.09 6.54 -14.06
CA ALA A 114 2.20 6.99 -12.67
C ALA A 114 2.42 5.83 -11.68
N VAL A 115 3.33 4.90 -12.02
CA VAL A 115 3.55 3.65 -11.26
C VAL A 115 4.43 3.80 -10.00
N GLY A 116 5.00 4.98 -9.75
CA GLY A 116 5.88 5.23 -8.60
C GLY A 116 7.25 4.57 -8.71
N ASN A 117 7.88 4.30 -7.55
CA ASN A 117 9.21 3.68 -7.45
C ASN A 117 9.17 2.38 -6.65
N LYS A 118 10.22 1.57 -6.77
CA LYS A 118 10.44 0.34 -6.00
C LYS A 118 11.76 0.45 -5.22
N PRO A 119 11.86 -0.05 -3.98
CA PRO A 119 13.11 -0.09 -3.24
C PRO A 119 14.20 -0.84 -4.03
N VAL A 120 15.42 -0.30 -4.01
CA VAL A 120 16.62 -0.95 -4.56
C VAL A 120 17.31 -1.68 -3.43
N PHE A 121 17.41 -3.01 -3.54
CA PHE A 121 18.13 -3.83 -2.58
C PHE A 121 19.58 -3.98 -3.05
N PRO A 122 20.58 -3.68 -2.21
CA PRO A 122 21.98 -3.87 -2.58
C PRO A 122 22.30 -5.37 -2.68
N PRO A 123 23.18 -5.78 -3.61
CA PRO A 123 23.64 -7.15 -3.68
C PRO A 123 24.48 -7.47 -2.45
N VAL A 124 23.95 -8.28 -1.54
CA VAL A 124 24.70 -8.83 -0.39
C VAL A 124 25.30 -10.18 -0.77
N LYS A 125 26.60 -10.37 -0.51
CA LYS A 125 27.20 -11.71 -0.51
C LYS A 125 26.58 -12.47 0.65
N GLU A 126 25.96 -13.62 0.39
CA GLU A 126 25.50 -14.51 1.46
C GLU A 126 26.68 -14.80 2.39
N GLY A 127 26.57 -14.36 3.65
CA GLY A 127 27.48 -14.79 4.68
C GLY A 127 27.36 -16.30 4.82
N THR A 128 28.48 -17.00 4.73
CA THR A 128 28.59 -18.45 4.93
C THR A 128 27.85 -18.82 6.22
N GLN A 129 26.74 -19.53 6.09
CA GLN A 129 26.05 -20.14 7.22
C GLN A 129 26.97 -21.23 7.79
N ASN A 130 27.86 -20.84 8.69
CA ASN A 130 28.60 -21.80 9.51
C ASN A 130 27.66 -22.32 10.59
N LYS A 131 27.04 -23.46 10.23
CA LYS A 131 26.69 -24.65 11.02
C LYS A 131 26.55 -24.51 12.53
#